data_AF-A0A269PRU8-F1
#
_entry.id   AF-A0A269PRU8-F1
#
_cell.length_a   1.000
_cell.length_b   1.000
_cell.length_c   1.000
_cell.angle_alpha   90.00
_cell.angle_beta   90.00
_cell.angle_gamma   90.00
#
_symmetry.space_group_name_H-M   'P 1'
#
loop_
_entity.id
_entity.type
_entity.pdbx_description
1 polymer ?
#
loop_
_entity_poly.entity_id
_entity_poly.type
_entity_poly.pdbx_seq_one_letter_code
_entity_poly.pdbx_strand_id
1 'polypeptide(L)'
;MQIEHFDGTVFIVTSDNDCVSYDASKISLTDISLDPVFTKVVGGTGYFITGKTWSMELEAPGAGKQGQIGVLYDAYDWLKYDWDKDGMHDNSPSATFGLF
;
A
#
# COMPACT_ATOMS: atom_id res chain seq x y z
N MET A 1 -9.44 -9.11 3.63
CA MET A 1 -10.46 -9.08 2.59
C MET A 1 -10.33 -10.37 1.85
N GLN A 2 -11.44 -10.97 1.45
CA GLN A 2 -11.44 -12.10 0.53
C GLN A 2 -12.54 -11.84 -0.48
N ILE A 3 -12.28 -12.13 -1.75
CA ILE A 3 -13.25 -12.04 -2.82
C ILE A 3 -14.14 -13.26 -2.70
N GLU A 4 -15.43 -13.02 -2.49
CA GLU A 4 -16.44 -14.06 -2.42
C GLU A 4 -17.52 -13.79 -3.45
N HIS A 5 -18.10 -14.85 -3.99
CA HIS A 5 -19.33 -14.77 -4.77
C HIS A 5 -20.43 -15.54 -4.06
N PHE A 6 -21.66 -15.05 -4.19
CA PHE A 6 -22.83 -15.75 -3.66
C PHE A 6 -23.30 -16.79 -4.66
N ASP A 7 -23.38 -18.05 -4.24
CA ASP A 7 -23.80 -19.16 -5.12
C ASP A 7 -25.33 -19.38 -5.16
N GLY A 8 -26.08 -18.54 -4.43
CA GLY A 8 -27.51 -18.69 -4.22
C GLY A 8 -27.88 -19.18 -2.82
N THR A 9 -26.91 -19.69 -2.04
CA THR A 9 -27.10 -20.19 -0.68
C THR A 9 -26.07 -19.67 0.31
N VAL A 10 -24.80 -19.62 -0.08
CA VAL A 10 -23.67 -19.17 0.75
C VAL A 10 -22.73 -18.28 -0.05
N PHE A 11 -21.92 -17.51 0.66
CA PHE A 11 -20.77 -16.83 0.06
C PHE A 11 -19.61 -17.83 -0.01
N ILE A 12 -19.07 -18.03 -1.21
CA ILE A 12 -17.93 -18.90 -1.47
C ILE A 12 -16.74 -18.04 -1.86
N VAL A 13 -15.58 -18.26 -1.23
CA VAL A 13 -14.32 -17.63 -1.63
C VAL A 13 -14.01 -18.02 -3.07
N THR A 14 -13.91 -17.01 -3.93
CA THR A 14 -13.60 -17.20 -5.36
C THR A 14 -12.19 -17.75 -5.50
N SER A 15 -11.97 -18.62 -6.50
CA SER A 15 -10.64 -19.14 -6.83
C SER A 15 -9.63 -18.04 -7.14
N ASP A 16 -10.12 -16.93 -7.69
CA ASP A 16 -9.35 -15.75 -8.12
C ASP A 16 -9.20 -14.72 -6.98
N ASN A 17 -8.98 -15.18 -5.75
CA ASN A 17 -8.73 -14.33 -4.59
C ASN A 17 -7.29 -13.76 -4.57
N ASP A 18 -6.66 -13.55 -5.72
CA ASP A 18 -5.27 -13.08 -5.84
C ASP A 18 -5.15 -11.56 -5.71
N CYS A 19 -6.27 -10.86 -5.89
CA CYS A 19 -6.38 -9.41 -5.81
C CYS A 19 -6.24 -8.86 -4.39
N VAL A 20 -6.25 -9.71 -3.35
CA VAL A 20 -6.06 -9.30 -1.95
C VAL A 20 -4.62 -9.47 -1.47
N SER A 21 -3.69 -9.84 -2.36
CA SER A 21 -2.27 -9.92 -2.04
C SER A 21 -1.67 -8.53 -1.81
N TYR A 22 -0.66 -8.48 -0.95
CA TYR A 22 0.20 -7.33 -0.71
C TYR A 22 1.60 -7.67 -1.20
N ASP A 23 2.26 -6.71 -1.84
CA ASP A 23 3.64 -6.86 -2.30
C ASP A 23 4.40 -5.55 -2.08
N ALA A 24 5.41 -5.57 -1.22
CA ALA A 24 6.27 -4.42 -0.95
C ALA A 24 6.98 -3.89 -2.20
N SER A 25 7.16 -4.69 -3.26
CA SER A 25 7.73 -4.23 -4.54
C SER A 25 6.88 -3.17 -5.24
N LYS A 26 5.58 -3.07 -4.89
CA LYS A 26 4.65 -2.05 -5.39
C LYS A 26 4.75 -0.71 -4.64
N ILE A 27 5.65 -0.60 -3.67
CA ILE A 27 5.92 0.65 -2.96
C ILE A 27 6.94 1.48 -3.74
N SER A 28 6.60 2.75 -3.97
CA SER A 28 7.55 3.77 -4.42
C SER A 28 7.72 4.84 -3.34
N LEU A 29 8.93 5.36 -3.25
CA LEU A 29 9.32 6.38 -2.28
C LEU A 29 9.53 7.71 -2.99
N THR A 30 8.99 8.79 -2.43
CA THR A 30 9.13 10.15 -2.97
C THR A 30 9.79 11.06 -1.96
N ASP A 31 10.66 11.95 -2.45
CA ASP A 31 11.30 12.96 -1.62
C ASP A 31 10.29 14.02 -1.18
N ILE A 32 10.19 14.23 0.14
CA ILE A 32 9.52 15.39 0.73
C ILE A 32 10.57 16.28 1.42
N SER A 33 11.35 15.70 2.34
CA SER A 33 12.54 16.33 2.93
C SER A 33 13.63 15.32 3.32
N LEU A 34 13.46 14.06 2.95
CA LEU A 34 14.43 12.99 3.11
C LEU A 34 14.64 12.34 1.73
N ASP A 35 15.85 12.45 1.20
CA ASP A 35 16.22 11.84 -0.08
C ASP A 35 15.99 10.31 -0.02
N PRO A 36 15.16 9.74 -0.92
CA PRO A 36 14.89 8.32 -0.98
C PRO A 36 16.13 7.43 -1.12
N VAL A 37 17.26 7.94 -1.61
CA VAL A 37 18.53 7.18 -1.68
C VAL A 37 19.03 6.72 -0.31
N PHE A 38 18.57 7.37 0.77
CA PHE A 38 19.01 7.07 2.12
C PHE A 38 18.22 5.96 2.81
N THR A 39 17.07 5.57 2.29
CA THR A 39 16.25 4.47 2.82
C THR A 39 15.85 3.54 1.69
N LYS A 40 15.26 2.40 2.02
CA LYS A 40 14.68 1.50 1.02
C LYS A 40 13.53 0.73 1.64
N VAL A 41 12.65 0.26 0.80
CA VAL A 41 11.59 -0.67 1.21
C VAL A 41 12.25 -2.01 1.58
N VAL A 42 11.97 -2.50 2.78
CA VAL A 42 12.49 -3.79 3.30
C VAL A 42 11.38 -4.80 3.63
N GLY A 43 10.12 -4.41 3.41
CA GLY A 43 8.96 -5.29 3.61
C GLY A 43 8.92 -6.49 2.65
N GLY A 44 7.99 -7.41 2.91
CA GLY A 44 7.78 -8.62 2.10
C GLY A 44 6.46 -8.64 1.34
N THR A 45 6.01 -9.83 0.99
CA THR A 45 4.67 -10.08 0.44
C THR A 45 3.71 -10.56 1.53
N GLY A 46 2.40 -10.45 1.28
CA GLY A 46 1.37 -10.85 2.24
C GLY A 46 -0.03 -10.70 1.70
N TYR A 47 -1.00 -10.46 2.58
CA TYR A 47 -2.39 -10.25 2.22
C TYR A 47 -2.99 -9.07 2.99
N PHE A 48 -3.88 -8.32 2.34
CA PHE A 48 -4.70 -7.31 3.00
C PHE A 48 -5.81 -7.97 3.81
N ILE A 49 -5.71 -7.94 5.14
CA ILE A 49 -6.76 -8.42 6.03
C ILE A 49 -7.64 -7.22 6.41
N THR A 50 -8.94 -7.28 6.13
CA THR A 50 -9.86 -6.13 6.32
C THR A 50 -9.36 -4.80 5.72
N GLY A 51 -8.66 -4.83 4.57
CA GLY A 51 -8.08 -3.64 3.95
C GLY A 51 -6.83 -3.09 4.63
N LYS A 52 -6.23 -3.85 5.54
CA LYS A 52 -5.00 -3.49 6.25
C LYS A 52 -3.89 -4.45 5.89
N THR A 53 -2.71 -3.93 5.60
CA THR A 53 -1.47 -4.72 5.55
C THR A 53 -0.80 -4.71 6.92
N TRP A 54 -0.08 -5.77 7.25
CA TRP A 54 0.50 -5.97 8.59
C TRP A 54 1.71 -5.07 8.87
N SER A 55 2.51 -4.74 7.87
CA SER A 55 3.59 -3.76 8.02
C SER A 55 4.12 -3.26 6.68
N MET A 56 4.17 -1.94 6.52
CA MET A 56 5.04 -1.28 5.54
C MET A 56 6.33 -0.94 6.27
N GLU A 57 7.44 -1.48 5.81
CA GLU A 57 8.74 -1.40 6.50
C GLU A 57 9.79 -0.74 5.62
N LEU A 58 10.46 0.26 6.17
CA LEU A 58 11.53 1.00 5.54
C LEU A 58 12.82 0.84 6.35
N GLU A 59 13.95 0.75 5.67
CA GLU A 59 15.26 0.77 6.30
C GLU A 59 15.49 2.12 7.00
N ALA A 60 16.04 2.10 8.21
CA ALA A 60 16.39 3.34 8.90
C ALA A 60 17.41 4.13 8.06
N PRO A 61 17.21 5.44 7.85
CA PRO A 61 18.01 6.19 6.87
C PRO A 61 19.48 6.38 7.27
N GLY A 62 19.80 6.15 8.55
CA GLY A 62 21.13 6.30 9.13
C GLY A 62 21.29 7.58 9.96
N ALA A 63 22.43 7.71 10.64
CA ALA A 63 22.69 8.83 11.54
C ALA A 63 22.68 10.19 10.82
N GLY A 64 22.07 11.18 11.44
CA GLY A 64 21.99 12.56 10.92
C GLY A 64 21.07 12.76 9.72
N LYS A 65 20.42 11.70 9.24
CA LYS A 65 19.45 11.76 8.13
C LYS A 65 18.04 11.71 8.72
N GLN A 66 17.40 12.86 8.73
CA GLN A 66 16.07 13.06 9.27
C GLN A 66 15.25 13.86 8.26
N GLY A 67 13.94 13.68 8.29
CA GLY A 67 13.01 14.36 7.39
C GLY A 67 11.75 13.54 7.23
N GLN A 68 11.05 13.83 6.14
CA GLN A 68 9.83 13.18 5.73
C GLN A 68 10.02 12.51 4.38
N ILE A 69 9.44 11.33 4.22
CA ILE A 69 9.42 10.62 2.95
C ILE A 69 7.99 10.23 2.61
N GLY A 70 7.62 10.42 1.35
CA GLY A 70 6.34 9.96 0.82
C GLY A 70 6.43 8.48 0.45
N VAL A 71 5.36 7.75 0.75
CA VAL A 71 5.20 6.34 0.45
C VAL A 71 3.93 6.20 -0.39
N LEU A 72 4.09 5.74 -1.62
CA LEU A 72 2.98 5.46 -2.54
C LEU A 72 2.92 3.96 -2.79
N TYR A 73 1.75 3.34 -2.66
CA TYR A 73 1.55 1.93 -2.97
C TYR A 73 0.75 1.80 -4.27
N ASP A 74 1.30 1.16 -5.29
CA ASP A 74 0.60 0.86 -6.55
C ASP A 74 -0.50 -0.18 -6.33
N ALA A 75 -1.67 0.30 -5.91
CA ALA A 75 -2.81 -0.53 -5.55
C ALA A 75 -3.46 -1.15 -6.79
N TYR A 76 -4.05 -2.33 -6.60
CA TYR A 76 -4.95 -2.91 -7.61
C TYR A 76 -6.10 -1.95 -7.91
N ASP A 77 -6.59 -1.95 -9.15
CA ASP A 77 -7.60 -0.97 -9.59
C ASP A 77 -8.86 -0.93 -8.72
N TRP A 78 -9.31 -2.08 -8.23
CA TRP A 78 -10.49 -2.17 -7.35
C TRP A 78 -10.26 -1.59 -5.93
N LEU A 79 -9.01 -1.33 -5.55
CA LEU A 79 -8.62 -0.72 -4.28
C LEU A 79 -8.28 0.78 -4.44
N LYS A 80 -8.26 1.29 -5.67
CA LYS A 80 -8.12 2.73 -5.93
C LYS A 80 -9.36 3.48 -5.48
N TYR A 81 -9.17 4.74 -5.10
CA TYR A 81 -10.21 5.60 -4.57
C TYR A 81 -10.06 7.02 -5.12
N ASP A 82 -11.09 7.85 -4.94
CA ASP A 82 -11.09 9.27 -5.28
C ASP A 82 -10.51 10.08 -4.10
N TRP A 83 -9.18 10.06 -3.96
CA TRP A 83 -8.47 10.76 -2.89
C TRP A 83 -8.41 12.27 -3.11
N ASP A 84 -8.37 12.71 -4.37
CA ASP A 84 -8.30 14.13 -4.75
C ASP A 84 -9.66 14.81 -4.96
N LYS A 85 -10.76 14.04 -4.95
CA LYS A 85 -12.16 14.49 -5.03
C LYS A 85 -12.55 15.04 -6.39
N ASP A 86 -11.99 14.51 -7.46
CA ASP A 86 -12.33 14.88 -8.83
C ASP A 86 -13.48 14.05 -9.44
N GLY A 87 -13.94 13.03 -8.72
CA GLY A 87 -15.00 12.11 -9.13
C GLY A 87 -14.49 10.83 -9.80
N MET A 88 -13.18 10.67 -9.99
CA MET A 88 -12.53 9.50 -10.57
C MET A 88 -11.93 8.62 -9.46
N HIS A 89 -12.16 7.31 -9.53
CA HIS A 89 -11.67 6.34 -8.54
C HIS A 89 -10.35 5.70 -9.01
N ASP A 90 -9.36 6.54 -9.30
CA ASP A 90 -8.11 6.10 -9.95
C ASP A 90 -6.84 6.37 -9.13
N ASN A 91 -6.99 6.91 -7.91
CA ASN A 91 -5.84 7.26 -7.11
C ASN A 91 -5.40 6.10 -6.22
N SER A 92 -4.09 5.84 -6.23
CA SER A 92 -3.43 4.93 -5.30
C SER A 92 -3.28 5.55 -3.91
N PRO A 93 -3.34 4.74 -2.82
CA PRO A 93 -3.15 5.24 -1.46
C PRO A 93 -1.72 5.72 -1.23
N SER A 94 -1.57 6.81 -0.48
CA SER A 94 -0.28 7.36 -0.07
C SER A 94 -0.21 7.63 1.43
N ALA A 95 1.00 7.61 1.97
CA ALA A 95 1.31 7.91 3.36
C ALA A 95 2.61 8.70 3.47
N THR A 96 2.80 9.40 4.58
CA THR A 96 4.05 10.10 4.90
C THR A 96 4.66 9.51 6.16
N PHE A 97 5.95 9.19 6.10
CA PHE A 97 6.74 8.75 7.25
C PHE A 97 7.75 9.83 7.60
N GLY A 98 7.94 10.11 8.88
CA GLY A 98 8.96 11.06 9.33
C GLY A 98 8.56 11.86 10.55
N LEU A 99 9.42 12.82 10.90
CA LEU A 99 9.15 13.81 11.94
C LEU A 99 8.30 14.95 11.35
N PHE A 100 7.25 15.35 12.07
CA PHE A 100 6.40 16.49 11.77
C PHE A 100 6.75 17.68 12.65
#